data_AF-B8HU77-F1
#
_entry.id   AF-B8HU77-F1
#
_cell.length_a   1.000
_cell.length_b   1.000
_cell.length_c   1.000
_cell.angle_alpha   90.00
_cell.angle_beta   90.00
_cell.angle_gamma   90.00
#
_symmetry.space_group_name_H-M   'P 1'
#
loop_
_entity.id
_entity.type
_entity.pdbx_description
1 polymer ?
#
loop_
_entity_poly.entity_id
_entity_poly.type
_entity_poly.pdbx_seq_one_letter_code
_entity_poly.pdbx_strand_id
1 'polypeptide(L)' 'MRQNQGYEKAEERIEQARQQQSKELDLNNLSLTEVPESLNSLTQLQKLDISRNNLKSLPEPIFYLQGLKNRN' A
#
# COMPACT_ATOMS: atom_id res chain seq x y z
N MET A 1 -10.85 -18.23 7.18
CA MET A 1 -11.05 -16.89 6.59
C MET A 1 -9.97 -16.74 5.54
N ARG A 2 -10.31 -16.86 4.25
CA ARG A 2 -9.30 -16.82 3.17
C ARG A 2 -8.92 -15.36 2.97
N GLN A 3 -7.78 -14.92 3.50
CA GLN A 3 -7.22 -13.65 3.12
C GLN A 3 -6.99 -13.69 1.60
N ASN A 4 -7.45 -12.65 0.90
CA ASN A 4 -7.42 -12.56 -0.55
C ASN A 4 -5.96 -12.58 -1.01
N GLN A 5 -5.60 -13.33 -2.07
CA GLN A 5 -4.20 -13.46 -2.54
C GLN A 5 -3.49 -12.12 -2.78
N GLY A 6 -4.28 -11.08 -3.08
CA GLY A 6 -3.79 -9.70 -3.17
C GLY A 6 -3.22 -9.14 -1.88
N TYR A 7 -3.87 -9.43 -0.75
CA TYR A 7 -3.51 -8.93 0.57
C TYR A 7 -2.18 -9.53 1.04
N GLU A 8 -2.02 -10.85 0.91
CA GLU A 8 -0.75 -11.53 1.24
C GLU A 8 0.42 -10.96 0.44
N LYS A 9 0.24 -10.74 -0.86
CA LYS A 9 1.26 -10.10 -1.71
C LYS A 9 1.56 -8.66 -1.30
N ALA A 10 0.56 -7.92 -0.83
CA ALA A 10 0.78 -6.57 -0.35
C ALA A 10 1.61 -6.55 0.93
N GLU A 11 1.32 -7.42 1.89
CA GLU A 11 2.12 -7.61 3.11
C GLU A 11 3.58 -7.95 2.79
N GLU A 12 3.82 -8.89 1.86
CA GLU A 12 5.18 -9.24 1.43
C GLU A 12 5.95 -8.03 0.86
N ARG A 13 5.31 -7.24 0.00
CA ARG A 13 5.94 -6.04 -0.59
C ARG A 13 6.16 -4.95 0.45
N ILE A 14 5.25 -4.78 1.39
CA ILE A 14 5.38 -3.84 2.51
C ILE A 14 6.59 -4.21 3.36
N GLU A 15 6.72 -5.48 3.74
CA GLU A 15 7.88 -5.95 4.53
C GLU A 15 9.18 -5.82 3.76
N GLN A 16 9.20 -6.12 2.47
CA GLN A 16 10.38 -5.88 1.62
C GLN A 16 10.76 -4.40 1.58
N ALA A 17 9.80 -3.51 1.38
CA ALA A 17 10.04 -2.06 1.40
C ALA A 17 10.54 -1.60 2.77
N ARG A 18 10.04 -2.18 3.86
CA ARG A 18 10.49 -1.90 5.24
C ARG A 18 11.95 -2.28 5.42
N GLN A 19 12.32 -3.50 5.02
CA GLN A 19 13.69 -4.01 5.13
C GLN A 19 14.67 -3.21 4.27
N GLN A 20 14.23 -2.75 3.10
CA GLN A 20 15.04 -1.96 2.18
C GLN A 20 14.99 -0.46 2.50
N GLN A 21 14.21 -0.04 3.50
CA GLN A 21 13.93 1.36 3.81
C GLN A 21 13.50 2.15 2.56
N SER A 22 12.71 1.52 1.70
CA SER A 22 12.29 2.11 0.44
C SER A 22 11.36 3.30 0.69
N LYS A 23 11.57 4.35 -0.10
CA LYS A 23 10.69 5.53 -0.14
C LYS A 23 9.53 5.34 -1.11
N GLU A 24 9.54 4.28 -1.91
CA GLU A 24 8.54 4.01 -2.93
C GLU A 24 8.02 2.58 -2.76
N LEU A 25 6.70 2.41 -2.79
CA LEU A 25 6.05 1.11 -2.67
C LEU A 25 5.00 0.99 -3.77
N ASP A 26 5.06 -0.12 -4.51
CA ASP A 26 4.09 -0.44 -5.55
C ASP A 26 3.21 -1.60 -5.10
N LEU A 27 1.93 -1.32 -4.89
CA LEU A 27 0.85 -2.24 -4.59
C LEU A 27 -0.21 -2.25 -5.70
N ASN A 28 0.13 -1.82 -6.91
CA ASN A 28 -0.82 -1.76 -8.02
C ASN A 28 -1.29 -3.16 -8.46
N ASN A 29 -2.51 -3.21 -9.00
CA ASN A 29 -3.09 -4.40 -9.59
C ASN A 29 -3.08 -5.65 -8.68
N LEU A 30 -3.24 -5.45 -7.38
CA LEU A 30 -3.30 -6.53 -6.40
C LEU A 30 -4.74 -6.92 -6.05
N SER A 31 -5.75 -6.34 -6.71
CA SER A 31 -7.17 -6.57 -6.39
C SER A 31 -7.48 -6.36 -4.89
N LEU A 32 -6.74 -5.45 -4.25
CA LEU A 32 -6.90 -5.15 -2.83
C LEU A 32 -8.28 -4.56 -2.58
N THR A 33 -8.97 -5.08 -1.57
CA THR A 33 -10.24 -4.53 -1.07
C THR A 33 -10.03 -3.57 0.09
N GLU A 34 -8.92 -3.74 0.79
CA GLU A 34 -8.45 -2.95 1.93
C GLU A 34 -6.92 -2.85 1.88
N VAL A 35 -6.37 -1.80 2.51
CA VAL A 35 -4.92 -1.61 2.61
C VAL A 35 -4.44 -2.25 3.92
N PRO A 36 -3.32 -3.00 3.92
CA PRO A 36 -2.77 -3.61 5.14
C PRO A 36 -2.35 -2.59 6.19
N GLU A 37 -2.59 -2.88 7.48
CA GLU A 37 -2.16 -2.02 8.59
C GLU A 37 -0.64 -1.90 8.67
N SER A 38 0.11 -2.91 8.23
CA SER A 38 1.57 -2.90 8.15
C SER A 38 2.13 -1.73 7.33
N LEU A 39 1.34 -1.18 6.40
CA LEU A 39 1.71 0.01 5.62
C LEU A 39 1.94 1.24 6.54
N ASN A 40 1.25 1.32 7.68
CA ASN A 40 1.44 2.41 8.66
C ASN A 40 2.83 2.38 9.30
N SER A 41 3.53 1.24 9.27
CA SER A 41 4.89 1.12 9.80
C SER A 41 5.96 1.75 8.88
N LEU A 42 5.62 2.00 7.61
CA LEU A 42 6.50 2.57 6.60
C LEU A 42 6.56 4.10 6.69
N THR A 43 7.08 4.62 7.81
CA THR A 43 7.16 6.07 8.08
C THR A 43 8.05 6.84 7.09
N GLN A 44 8.89 6.15 6.33
CA GLN A 44 9.83 6.74 5.38
C GLN A 44 9.30 6.74 3.95
N LEU A 45 8.13 6.14 3.74
CA LEU A 45 7.50 6.09 2.43
C LEU A 45 7.16 7.51 1.96
N GLN A 46 7.36 7.77 0.67
CA GLN A 46 7.08 9.04 0.00
C GLN A 46 6.15 8.83 -1.20
N LYS A 47 6.21 7.66 -1.83
CA LYS A 47 5.34 7.26 -2.93
C LYS A 47 4.74 5.88 -2.68
N LEU A 48 3.45 5.77 -2.96
CA LEU A 48 2.66 4.56 -2.85
C LEU A 48 1.76 4.45 -4.07
N ASP A 49 1.99 3.45 -4.92
CA ASP A 49 1.07 3.13 -6.00
C ASP A 49 0.07 2.07 -5.53
N ILE A 50 -1.20 2.41 -5.49
CA ILE A 50 -2.31 1.50 -5.18
C ILE A 50 -3.33 1.48 -6.32
N SER A 51 -2.93 1.95 -7.50
CA SER A 51 -3.77 1.97 -8.69
C SER A 51 -4.21 0.56 -9.08
N ARG A 52 -5.34 0.47 -9.79
CA ARG A 52 -5.90 -0.82 -10.25
C ARG A 52 -6.21 -1.80 -9.10
N ASN A 53 -6.60 -1.29 -7.94
CA ASN A 53 -7.17 -2.07 -6.85
C ASN A 53 -8.67 -1.79 -6.68
N ASN A 54 -9.34 -2.60 -5.86
CA ASN A 54 -10.77 -2.50 -5.55
C ASN A 54 -11.00 -1.91 -4.15
N LEU A 55 -10.14 -0.95 -3.75
CA LEU A 55 -10.14 -0.38 -2.41
C LEU A 55 -11.45 0.36 -2.17
N LYS A 56 -12.23 -0.11 -1.20
CA LYS A 56 -13.51 0.54 -0.82
C LYS A 56 -13.29 1.76 0.05
N SER A 57 -12.20 1.76 0.82
CA SER A 57 -11.78 2.84 1.70
C SER A 57 -10.26 2.91 1.69
N LEU A 58 -9.74 4.13 1.70
CA LEU A 58 -8.33 4.38 1.97
C LEU A 58 -8.21 4.75 3.45
N PRO A 59 -7.29 4.14 4.21
CA PRO A 59 -7.05 4.58 5.58
C PRO A 59 -6.48 6.01 5.55
N GLU A 60 -6.98 6.87 6.43
CA GLU A 60 -6.57 8.29 6.58
C GLU A 60 -5.04 8.55 6.58
N PRO A 61 -4.16 7.67 7.11
CA PRO A 61 -2.71 7.88 7.09
C PRO A 61 -2.09 7.99 5.70
N ILE A 62 -2.70 7.41 4.66
CA ILE A 62 -2.17 7.49 3.28
C ILE A 62 -2.22 8.93 2.73
N PHE A 63 -3.14 9.77 3.24
CA PHE A 63 -3.21 11.18 2.86
C PHE A 63 -2.02 12.00 3.38
N TYR A 64 -1.29 11.53 4.40
CA TYR A 64 -0.10 12.21 4.91
C TYR A 64 1.13 12.04 4.00
N LEU A 65 1.08 11.13 3.03
CA LEU A 65 2.04 11.07 1.94
C LEU A 65 1.71 12.20 0.96
N GLN A 66 2.12 13.43 1.31
CA GLN A 66 1.90 14.71 0.60
C GLN A 66 2.23 14.73 -0.92
N GLY A 67 2.72 13.63 -1.48
CA GLY A 67 3.05 13.46 -2.90
C GLY A 67 2.14 12.52 -3.69
N LEU A 68 1.14 11.88 -3.08
CA LEU A 68 0.22 10.96 -3.76
C LEU A 68 -0.75 11.70 -4.65
N LYS A 69 -0.26 12.10 -5.82
CA LYS A 69 -1.06 12.51 -6.95
C LYS A 69 -1.80 11.27 -7.44
N ASN A 70 -3.00 11.05 -6.91
CA ASN A 70 -3.99 10.17 -7.52
C ASN A 70 -4.31 10.76 -8.90
N ARG A 71 -3.52 10.41 -9.92
CA ARG A 71 -3.83 10.79 -11.30
C ARG A 71 -4.80 9.75 -11.82
N ASN A 72 -6.08 10.13 -11.79
CA ASN A 72 -7.18 9.54 -12.55
C ASN A 72 -6.75 9.08 -13.94
#